data_AF-A0A2D6MFK1-F1
#
_entry.id   AF-A0A2D6MFK1-F1
#
_cell.length_a   1.000
_cell.length_b   1.000
_cell.length_c   1.000
_cell.angle_alpha   90.00
_cell.angle_beta   90.00
_cell.angle_gamma   90.00
#
_symmetry.space_group_name_H-M   'P 1'
#
loop_
_entity.id
_entity.type
_entity.pdbx_description
1 polymer ?
#
loop_
_entity_poly.entity_id
_entity_poly.type
_entity_poly.pdbx_seq_one_letter_code
_entity_poly.pdbx_strand_id
1 'polypeptide(L)'
;MTLLKTKNRITKGYNIKEELIIRKKLEYITDWNIEFNENYENRYDYDLCYFKHIVDNNEIGYKKDLIGFVEVEVSPQWVNYDIPENWYEISFLKRKCFKFNFNLNEWTNEPKENYKKSIYLKSNIDYTNCFAINIKDIIKDSINSNRNNNTYKGDFLIMDKSKVKWGWDEIKTLIKNEIL
;
A
#
# COMPACT_ATOMS: atom_id res chain seq x y z
N MET A 1 -35.11 19.13 -21.67
CA MET A 1 -33.79 19.77 -21.85
C MET A 1 -33.10 19.72 -20.49
N THR A 2 -32.37 18.64 -20.23
CA THR A 2 -31.85 18.32 -18.89
C THR A 2 -30.43 18.84 -18.78
N LEU A 3 -30.25 19.93 -18.03
CA LEU A 3 -28.95 20.43 -17.63
C LEU A 3 -28.26 19.38 -16.76
N LEU A 4 -27.32 18.64 -17.36
CA LEU A 4 -26.32 17.86 -16.65
C LEU A 4 -25.54 18.80 -15.75
N LYS A 5 -25.93 18.85 -14.47
CA LYS A 5 -25.09 19.35 -13.40
C LYS A 5 -23.82 18.52 -13.42
N THR A 6 -22.76 19.07 -14.03
CA THR A 6 -21.38 18.69 -13.76
C THR A 6 -21.20 18.72 -12.26
N LYS A 7 -21.28 17.55 -11.62
CA LYS A 7 -20.85 17.37 -10.24
C LYS A 7 -19.41 17.85 -10.21
N ASN A 8 -19.20 19.02 -9.61
CA ASN A 8 -17.91 19.40 -9.05
C ASN A 8 -17.50 18.24 -8.14
N ARG A 9 -16.72 17.29 -8.69
CA ARG A 9 -15.98 16.31 -7.92
C ARG A 9 -15.02 17.15 -7.09
N ILE A 10 -15.41 17.40 -5.85
CA ILE A 10 -14.52 17.92 -4.82
C ILE A 10 -13.42 16.87 -4.70
N THR A 11 -12.35 17.06 -5.47
CA THR A 11 -11.09 16.34 -5.34
C THR A 11 -10.53 16.74 -3.98
N LYS A 12 -10.91 16.02 -2.93
CA LYS A 12 -10.11 16.01 -1.71
C LYS A 12 -8.75 15.45 -2.12
N GLY A 13 -7.75 16.32 -2.13
CA GLY A 13 -6.36 16.04 -2.49
C GLY A 13 -5.69 15.07 -1.51
N TYR A 14 -6.11 13.80 -1.55
CA TYR A 14 -5.22 12.70 -1.20
C TYR A 14 -4.06 12.70 -2.20
N ASN A 15 -2.92 12.16 -1.80
CA ASN A 15 -1.62 12.29 -2.48
C ASN A 15 -1.53 11.48 -3.79
N ILE A 16 -2.58 11.54 -4.62
CA ILE A 16 -2.72 10.89 -5.92
C ILE A 16 -1.46 11.09 -6.77
N LYS A 17 -0.77 12.24 -6.65
CA LYS A 17 0.47 12.48 -7.39
C LYS A 17 1.58 11.46 -7.03
N GLU A 18 1.77 11.18 -5.74
CA GLU A 18 2.80 10.25 -5.27
C GLU A 18 2.46 8.81 -5.66
N GLU A 19 1.21 8.41 -5.40
CA GLU A 19 0.69 7.11 -5.76
C GLU A 19 0.71 6.88 -7.28
N LEU A 20 0.41 7.90 -8.10
CA LEU A 20 0.54 7.85 -9.57
C LEU A 20 1.98 7.59 -10.03
N ILE A 21 2.97 8.22 -9.38
CA ILE A 21 4.38 8.02 -9.73
C ILE A 21 4.81 6.60 -9.38
N ILE A 22 4.44 6.12 -8.19
CA ILE A 22 4.78 4.77 -7.73
C ILE A 22 4.06 3.72 -8.57
N ARG A 23 2.79 3.92 -8.90
CA ARG A 23 2.04 3.10 -9.84
C ARG A 23 2.80 2.94 -11.16
N LYS A 24 3.19 4.05 -11.80
CA LYS A 24 3.92 4.00 -13.09
C LYS A 24 5.24 3.23 -12.97
N LYS A 25 5.96 3.37 -11.86
CA LYS A 25 7.19 2.61 -11.61
C LYS A 25 6.91 1.11 -11.45
N LEU A 26 5.89 0.76 -10.68
CA LEU A 26 5.47 -0.62 -10.50
C LEU A 26 5.02 -1.25 -11.83
N GLU A 27 4.19 -0.58 -12.61
CA GLU A 27 3.78 -1.04 -13.95
C GLU A 27 4.99 -1.26 -14.86
N TYR A 28 5.95 -0.32 -14.85
CA TYR A 28 7.20 -0.43 -15.63
C TYR A 28 8.06 -1.64 -15.25
N ILE A 29 8.22 -1.93 -13.95
CA ILE A 29 9.09 -3.05 -13.53
C ILE A 29 8.37 -4.41 -13.57
N THR A 30 7.05 -4.44 -13.48
CA THR A 30 6.27 -5.69 -13.38
C THR A 30 5.60 -6.14 -14.68
N ASP A 31 5.46 -5.25 -15.67
CA ASP A 31 4.60 -5.43 -16.84
C ASP A 31 3.10 -5.62 -16.47
N TRP A 32 2.68 -5.14 -15.31
CA TRP A 32 1.31 -5.32 -14.78
C TRP A 32 0.44 -4.08 -15.03
N ASN A 33 -0.89 -4.26 -14.90
CA ASN A 33 -1.84 -3.16 -14.84
C ASN A 33 -2.27 -2.94 -13.39
N ILE A 34 -2.08 -1.71 -12.91
CA ILE A 34 -2.37 -1.33 -11.54
C ILE A 34 -3.42 -0.23 -11.56
N GLU A 35 -4.39 -0.31 -10.66
CA GLU A 35 -5.44 0.71 -10.54
C GLU A 35 -5.51 1.23 -9.11
N PHE A 36 -6.03 2.45 -8.97
CA PHE A 36 -6.34 2.99 -7.65
C PHE A 36 -7.48 2.19 -7.04
N ASN A 37 -7.34 1.87 -5.77
CA ASN A 37 -8.47 1.37 -5.02
C ASN A 37 -9.39 2.55 -4.65
N GLU A 38 -10.38 2.83 -5.49
CA GLU A 38 -11.36 3.90 -5.25
C GLU A 38 -12.41 3.53 -4.18
N ASN A 39 -12.07 2.77 -3.15
CA ASN A 39 -13.02 2.35 -2.11
C ASN A 39 -13.38 3.52 -1.17
N TYR A 40 -14.17 4.48 -1.66
CA TYR A 40 -14.58 5.69 -0.96
C TYR A 40 -15.33 5.42 0.36
N GLU A 41 -15.87 4.21 0.54
CA GLU A 41 -16.56 3.79 1.76
C GLU A 41 -15.59 3.51 2.92
N ASN A 42 -14.35 3.10 2.64
CA ASN A 42 -13.36 2.78 3.65
C ASN A 42 -12.05 3.55 3.39
N ARG A 43 -11.95 4.75 3.97
CA ARG A 43 -10.78 5.65 3.88
C ARG A 43 -9.43 5.06 4.36
N TYR A 44 -9.45 3.83 4.87
CA TYR A 44 -8.29 3.10 5.37
C TYR A 44 -8.07 1.80 4.62
N ASP A 45 -8.62 1.63 3.42
CA ASP A 45 -8.26 0.50 2.56
C ASP A 45 -6.82 0.67 2.00
N TYR A 46 -6.33 -0.30 1.23
CA TYR A 46 -5.05 -0.17 0.52
C TYR A 46 -5.13 0.85 -0.61
N ASP A 47 -4.01 1.49 -0.95
CA ASP A 47 -3.97 2.56 -1.96
C ASP A 47 -4.15 2.04 -3.40
N LEU A 48 -3.50 0.91 -3.74
CA LEU A 48 -3.49 0.35 -5.09
C LEU A 48 -3.95 -1.11 -5.13
N CYS A 49 -4.60 -1.48 -6.24
CA CYS A 49 -5.04 -2.84 -6.57
C CYS A 49 -4.27 -3.37 -7.79
N TYR A 50 -3.88 -4.64 -7.73
CA TYR A 50 -3.21 -5.35 -8.82
C TYR A 50 -4.16 -6.21 -9.63
N PHE A 51 -4.13 -6.07 -10.95
CA PHE A 51 -4.92 -6.90 -11.86
C PHE A 51 -4.03 -7.71 -12.79
N LYS A 52 -4.34 -9.02 -12.90
CA LYS A 52 -3.84 -9.86 -13.97
C LYS A 52 -4.84 -9.84 -15.12
N HIS A 53 -4.37 -9.53 -16.33
CA HIS A 53 -5.19 -9.69 -17.52
C HIS A 53 -5.12 -11.15 -17.98
N ILE A 54 -6.29 -11.77 -18.11
CA ILE A 54 -6.45 -13.09 -18.68
C ILE A 54 -7.08 -12.89 -20.05
N VAL A 55 -6.40 -13.38 -21.09
CA VAL A 55 -6.97 -13.46 -22.44
C VAL A 55 -8.04 -14.53 -22.40
N ASP A 56 -9.30 -14.13 -22.52
CA ASP A 56 -10.39 -15.08 -22.69
C ASP A 56 -10.50 -15.41 -24.17
N ASN A 57 -10.18 -16.65 -24.54
CA ASN A 57 -10.25 -17.08 -25.94
C ASN A 57 -11.70 -17.23 -26.44
N ASN A 58 -12.71 -17.12 -25.56
CA ASN A 58 -14.13 -17.30 -25.88
C ASN A 58 -14.93 -16.00 -25.89
N GLU A 59 -14.38 -14.87 -25.41
CA GLU A 59 -15.01 -13.55 -25.48
C GLU A 59 -14.09 -12.54 -26.15
N ILE A 60 -14.65 -11.60 -26.92
CA ILE A 60 -13.89 -10.44 -27.43
C ILE A 60 -13.66 -9.49 -26.24
N GLY A 61 -12.68 -9.80 -25.39
CA GLY A 61 -12.40 -9.03 -24.18
C GLY A 61 -11.24 -9.55 -23.35
N TYR A 62 -10.68 -8.66 -22.51
CA TYR A 62 -9.72 -9.03 -21.48
C TYR A 62 -10.47 -9.18 -20.16
N LYS A 63 -10.36 -10.33 -19.51
CA LYS A 63 -10.83 -10.50 -18.14
C LYS A 63 -9.76 -9.97 -17.18
N LYS A 64 -10.16 -9.12 -16.24
CA LYS A 64 -9.28 -8.67 -15.16
C LYS A 64 -9.52 -9.53 -13.93
N ASP A 65 -8.45 -10.08 -13.36
CA ASP A 65 -8.49 -10.81 -12.11
C ASP A 65 -7.73 -10.03 -11.04
N LEU A 66 -8.37 -9.72 -9.92
CA LEU A 66 -7.76 -8.99 -8.80
C LEU A 66 -6.85 -9.94 -8.02
N ILE A 67 -5.54 -9.70 -8.09
CA ILE A 67 -4.54 -10.63 -7.55
C ILE A 67 -3.87 -10.14 -6.27
N GLY A 68 -3.92 -8.85 -5.95
CA GLY A 68 -3.31 -8.34 -4.71
C GLY A 68 -3.42 -6.82 -4.56
N PHE A 69 -2.71 -6.30 -3.57
CA PHE A 69 -2.77 -4.88 -3.20
C PHE A 69 -1.39 -4.28 -2.84
N VAL A 70 -1.28 -2.96 -2.93
CA VAL A 70 -0.14 -2.17 -2.44
C VAL A 70 -0.62 -1.10 -1.50
N GLU A 71 -0.01 -1.05 -0.33
CA GLU A 71 -0.01 0.14 0.52
C GLU A 71 1.26 0.95 0.23
N VAL A 72 1.09 2.22 -0.12
CA VAL A 72 2.16 3.10 -0.56
C VAL A 72 2.50 4.11 0.54
N GLU A 73 3.78 4.45 0.67
CA GLU A 73 4.25 5.59 1.46
C GLU A 73 5.43 6.26 0.77
N VAL A 74 5.41 7.58 0.69
CA VAL A 74 6.59 8.38 0.35
C VAL A 74 7.05 9.07 1.61
N SER A 75 8.36 9.05 1.86
CA SER A 75 8.92 9.82 2.95
C SER A 75 9.70 11.01 2.43
N PRO A 76 9.22 12.23 2.75
CA PRO A 76 9.96 13.45 2.44
C PRO A 76 11.32 13.56 3.17
N GLN A 77 11.50 12.82 4.26
CA GLN A 77 12.73 12.85 5.07
C GLN A 77 13.81 11.90 4.54
N TRP A 78 13.45 10.96 3.66
CA TRP A 78 14.41 10.06 3.05
C TRP A 78 14.87 10.65 1.72
N VAL A 79 16.04 11.26 1.79
CA VAL A 79 16.71 11.90 0.65
C VAL A 79 17.83 11.01 0.11
N ASN A 80 18.50 10.27 1.00
CA ASN A 80 19.64 9.43 0.65
C ASN A 80 19.21 8.07 0.08
N TYR A 81 20.16 7.29 -0.44
CA TYR A 81 19.90 5.96 -0.99
C TYR A 81 19.77 4.87 0.08
N ASP A 82 20.42 5.03 1.24
CA ASP A 82 20.37 4.05 2.32
C ASP A 82 19.07 4.18 3.11
N ILE A 83 18.45 3.05 3.49
CA ILE A 83 17.31 3.06 4.40
C ILE A 83 17.80 3.55 5.77
N PRO A 84 17.17 4.55 6.38
CA PRO A 84 17.51 4.96 7.75
C PRO A 84 17.41 3.76 8.71
N GLU A 85 18.46 3.48 9.49
CA GLU A 85 18.54 2.29 10.36
C GLU A 85 17.38 2.16 11.36
N ASN A 86 16.80 3.30 11.74
CA ASN A 86 15.69 3.36 12.68
C ASN A 86 14.33 3.06 12.02
N TRP A 87 14.22 3.00 10.69
CA TRP A 87 12.93 2.78 10.02
C TRP A 87 12.43 1.35 10.04
N TYR A 88 13.29 0.42 10.40
CA TYR A 88 12.87 -0.94 10.71
C TYR A 88 12.20 -1.04 12.08
N GLU A 89 12.40 -0.04 12.94
CA GLU A 89 11.81 0.11 14.27
C GLU A 89 10.71 1.20 14.30
N ILE A 90 10.72 2.12 13.33
CA ILE A 90 9.86 3.29 13.28
C ILE A 90 8.67 3.07 12.36
N SER A 91 7.53 2.98 13.03
CA SER A 91 6.25 3.56 12.63
C SER A 91 5.51 2.98 11.44
N PHE A 92 5.21 1.69 11.47
CA PHE A 92 4.04 1.22 10.74
C PHE A 92 2.77 1.65 11.48
N LEU A 93 2.03 2.61 10.94
CA LEU A 93 0.73 2.97 11.48
C LEU A 93 -0.18 1.75 11.35
N LYS A 94 -0.79 1.28 12.45
CA LYS A 94 -1.77 0.18 12.43
C LYS A 94 -2.79 0.29 11.31
N ARG A 95 -3.14 1.52 10.90
CA ARG A 95 -4.02 1.83 9.76
C ARG A 95 -3.67 1.16 8.44
N LYS A 96 -2.41 0.79 8.25
CA LYS A 96 -1.91 0.16 7.04
C LYS A 96 -2.13 -1.37 7.05
N CYS A 97 -2.16 -1.99 8.23
CA CYS A 97 -2.32 -3.44 8.40
C CYS A 97 -3.72 -3.88 8.83
N PHE A 98 -4.38 -3.08 9.68
CA PHE A 98 -5.54 -3.51 10.46
C PHE A 98 -6.79 -2.71 10.12
N LYS A 99 -7.95 -3.32 10.37
CA LYS A 99 -9.25 -2.69 10.19
C LYS A 99 -9.48 -1.61 11.26
N PHE A 100 -10.21 -0.57 10.86
CA PHE A 100 -10.68 0.45 11.79
C PHE A 100 -12.12 0.14 12.19
N ASN A 101 -12.41 0.13 13.49
CA ASN A 101 -13.78 0.09 13.97
C ASN A 101 -14.31 1.53 14.07
N PHE A 102 -15.12 1.95 13.10
CA PHE A 102 -15.68 3.30 13.07
C PHE A 102 -16.66 3.59 14.21
N ASN A 103 -17.34 2.57 14.74
CA ASN A 103 -18.30 2.73 15.83
C ASN A 103 -17.58 2.98 17.17
N LEU A 104 -16.47 2.27 17.40
CA LEU A 104 -15.66 2.40 18.62
C LEU A 104 -14.51 3.42 18.46
N ASN A 105 -14.29 3.91 17.25
CA ASN A 105 -13.23 4.84 16.88
C ASN A 105 -11.82 4.34 17.28
N GLU A 106 -11.54 3.07 17.00
CA GLU A 106 -10.28 2.40 17.37
C GLU A 106 -9.78 1.42 16.29
N TRP A 107 -8.49 1.12 16.32
CA TRP A 107 -7.91 0.06 15.49
C TRP A 107 -8.24 -1.30 16.10
N THR A 108 -8.71 -2.23 15.27
CA THR A 108 -8.89 -3.62 15.71
C THR A 108 -7.56 -4.37 15.62
N ASN A 109 -7.52 -5.58 16.19
CA ASN A 109 -6.44 -6.54 15.94
C ASN A 109 -6.74 -7.44 14.73
N GLU A 110 -7.79 -7.12 13.96
CA GLU A 110 -8.16 -7.86 12.76
C GLU A 110 -7.44 -7.27 11.54
N PRO A 111 -6.62 -8.05 10.82
CA PRO A 111 -6.01 -7.60 9.59
C PRO A 111 -7.03 -7.13 8.54
N LYS A 112 -6.63 -6.18 7.69
CA LYS A 112 -7.37 -5.86 6.46
C LYS A 112 -7.54 -7.12 5.62
N GLU A 113 -8.59 -7.13 4.80
CA GLU A 113 -8.80 -8.23 3.85
C GLU A 113 -7.62 -8.35 2.89
N ASN A 114 -7.36 -9.56 2.41
CA ASN A 114 -6.28 -9.85 1.46
C ASN A 114 -4.85 -9.51 1.91
N TYR A 115 -4.60 -9.21 3.20
CA TYR A 115 -3.26 -8.90 3.71
C TYR A 115 -2.15 -9.92 3.34
N LYS A 116 -2.54 -11.17 3.05
CA LYS A 116 -1.66 -12.24 2.58
C LYS A 116 -1.12 -12.03 1.17
N LYS A 117 -1.81 -11.24 0.36
CA LYS A 117 -1.50 -10.85 -1.03
C LYS A 117 -1.27 -9.33 -1.15
N SER A 118 -0.85 -8.71 -0.05
CA SER A 118 -0.61 -7.28 0.02
C SER A 118 0.83 -7.00 0.41
N ILE A 119 1.45 -6.04 -0.28
CA ILE A 119 2.77 -5.52 0.08
C ILE A 119 2.65 -4.09 0.59
N TYR A 120 3.54 -3.74 1.50
CA TYR A 120 3.83 -2.36 1.80
C TYR A 120 5.04 -1.91 1.00
N LEU A 121 4.97 -0.73 0.39
CA LEU A 121 6.07 -0.12 -0.34
C LEU A 121 6.30 1.29 0.20
N LYS A 122 7.52 1.55 0.65
CA LYS A 122 7.98 2.90 1.02
C LYS A 122 9.08 3.36 0.10
N SER A 123 8.99 4.59 -0.41
CA SER A 123 9.98 5.18 -1.29
C SER A 123 10.59 6.45 -0.69
N ASN A 124 11.81 6.77 -1.11
CA ASN A 124 12.46 8.04 -0.84
C ASN A 124 11.77 9.16 -1.65
N ILE A 125 12.03 10.42 -1.30
CA ILE A 125 11.29 11.57 -1.87
C ILE A 125 11.45 11.68 -3.40
N ASP A 126 12.59 11.25 -3.93
CA ASP A 126 12.90 11.29 -5.37
C ASP A 126 12.48 10.01 -6.12
N TYR A 127 11.87 9.05 -5.42
CA TYR A 127 11.46 7.76 -5.96
C TYR A 127 12.59 6.93 -6.59
N THR A 128 13.84 7.29 -6.33
CA THR A 128 15.03 6.61 -6.84
C THR A 128 15.31 5.33 -6.06
N ASN A 129 14.88 5.27 -4.80
CA ASN A 129 15.03 4.11 -3.95
C ASN A 129 13.75 3.80 -3.15
N CYS A 130 13.65 2.56 -2.70
CA CYS A 130 12.49 2.05 -2.01
C CYS A 130 12.81 0.79 -1.22
N PHE A 131 11.88 0.43 -0.35
CA PHE A 131 11.83 -0.90 0.20
C PHE A 131 10.39 -1.40 0.24
N ALA A 132 10.23 -2.72 0.26
CA ALA A 132 8.96 -3.37 0.45
C ALA A 132 9.05 -4.56 1.40
N ILE A 133 7.91 -4.92 1.96
CA ILE A 133 7.72 -6.11 2.80
C ILE A 133 6.27 -6.57 2.67
N ASN A 134 6.02 -7.86 2.82
CA ASN A 134 4.65 -8.36 2.85
C ASN A 134 3.93 -7.90 4.12
N ILE A 135 2.67 -7.51 3.98
CA ILE A 135 1.86 -7.10 5.13
C ILE A 135 1.63 -8.27 6.09
N LYS A 136 1.56 -9.51 5.59
CA LYS A 136 1.51 -10.72 6.45
C LYS A 136 2.72 -10.86 7.37
N ASP A 137 3.90 -10.49 6.89
CA ASP A 137 5.14 -10.58 7.66
C ASP A 137 5.20 -9.48 8.71
N ILE A 138 4.78 -8.26 8.36
CA ILE A 138 4.60 -7.17 9.33
C ILE A 138 3.65 -7.61 10.45
N ILE A 139 2.48 -8.16 10.11
CA ILE A 139 1.48 -8.57 11.12
C ILE A 139 2.05 -9.66 12.03
N LYS A 140 2.69 -10.69 11.46
CA LYS A 140 3.20 -11.84 12.20
C LYS A 140 4.27 -11.45 13.22
N ASP A 141 5.19 -10.59 12.82
CA ASP A 141 6.38 -10.27 13.63
C ASP A 141 6.19 -8.98 14.43
N SER A 142 5.04 -8.31 14.29
CA SER A 142 4.79 -7.06 14.97
C SER A 142 4.72 -7.21 16.49
N ILE A 143 5.58 -6.45 17.18
CA ILE A 143 5.45 -6.16 18.60
C ILE A 143 4.76 -4.80 18.71
N ASN A 144 3.63 -4.73 19.41
CA ASN A 144 2.95 -3.46 19.67
C ASN A 144 3.89 -2.54 20.44
N SER A 145 4.31 -1.43 19.83
CA SER A 145 5.07 -0.38 20.49
C SER A 145 4.21 0.87 20.61
N ASN A 146 3.95 1.28 21.85
CA ASN A 146 3.24 2.52 22.15
C ASN A 146 4.27 3.62 22.39
N ARG A 147 4.30 4.62 21.50
CA ARG A 147 5.00 5.88 21.78
C ARG A 147 3.99 6.75 22.56
N ASN A 148 4.05 6.66 23.89
CA ASN A 148 3.13 7.29 24.86
C ASN A 148 2.53 8.66 24.47
N ASN A 149 1.19 8.79 24.60
CA ASN A 149 0.46 9.90 25.27
C ASN A 149 -1.02 9.96 24.83
N ASN A 150 -1.85 8.96 25.19
CA ASN A 150 -3.32 9.03 25.13
C ASN A 150 -3.95 9.62 23.86
N THR A 151 -3.27 9.49 22.72
CA THR A 151 -3.76 9.98 21.43
C THR A 151 -3.84 8.77 20.51
N TYR A 152 -5.05 8.52 20.01
CA TYR A 152 -5.48 7.44 19.11
C TYR A 152 -4.67 7.27 17.80
N LYS A 153 -3.52 7.96 17.65
CA LYS A 153 -2.85 8.23 16.37
C LYS A 153 -1.49 7.55 16.16
N GLY A 154 -1.02 6.67 17.04
CA GLY A 154 0.36 6.19 16.90
C GLY A 154 0.66 4.83 17.51
N ASP A 155 -0.19 3.84 17.30
CA ASP A 155 0.22 2.46 17.54
C ASP A 155 1.16 2.03 16.41
N PHE A 156 2.39 1.67 16.78
CA PHE A 156 3.46 1.36 15.84
C PHE A 156 3.82 -0.13 15.86
N LEU A 157 4.15 -0.68 14.69
CA LEU A 157 4.65 -2.04 14.53
C LEU A 157 6.15 -2.01 14.19
N ILE A 158 6.92 -2.88 14.84
CA ILE A 158 8.32 -3.15 14.53
C ILE A 158 8.39 -4.23 13.44
N MET A 159 9.30 -4.08 12.46
CA MET A 159 9.45 -5.02 11.35
C MET A 159 10.75 -5.85 11.48
N ASP A 160 10.71 -7.09 11.01
CA ASP A 160 11.91 -7.91 10.84
C ASP A 160 12.73 -7.44 9.63
N LYS A 161 13.93 -6.90 9.89
CA LYS A 161 14.88 -6.41 8.87
C LYS A 161 15.17 -7.46 7.80
N SER A 162 15.24 -8.74 8.17
CA SER A 162 15.60 -9.84 7.26
C SER A 162 14.56 -10.08 6.16
N LYS A 163 13.33 -9.60 6.36
CA LYS A 163 12.21 -9.77 5.42
C LYS A 163 12.01 -8.58 4.50
N VAL A 164 12.72 -7.48 4.75
CA VAL A 164 12.62 -6.28 3.92
C VAL A 164 13.41 -6.47 2.62
N LYS A 165 12.77 -6.10 1.51
CA LYS A 165 13.33 -6.11 0.16
C LYS A 165 13.66 -4.70 -0.26
N TRP A 166 14.90 -4.46 -0.68
CA TRP A 166 15.41 -3.12 -0.97
C TRP A 166 15.69 -2.93 -2.45
N GLY A 167 15.29 -1.77 -2.96
CA GLY A 167 15.42 -1.42 -4.36
C GLY A 167 14.33 -2.02 -5.25
N TRP A 168 14.10 -1.37 -6.38
CA TRP A 168 12.99 -1.70 -7.28
C TRP A 168 13.10 -3.14 -7.85
N ASP A 169 14.30 -3.66 -8.07
CA ASP A 169 14.51 -5.01 -8.59
C ASP A 169 14.11 -6.11 -7.59
N GLU A 170 14.42 -5.93 -6.31
CA GLU A 170 13.98 -6.86 -5.26
C GLU A 170 12.47 -6.78 -5.05
N ILE A 171 11.86 -5.59 -5.19
CA ILE A 171 10.40 -5.42 -5.13
C ILE A 171 9.72 -6.17 -6.28
N LYS A 172 10.25 -6.09 -7.50
CA LYS A 172 9.75 -6.88 -8.64
C LYS A 172 9.74 -8.37 -8.31
N THR A 173 10.80 -8.87 -7.68
CA THR A 173 10.90 -10.27 -7.26
C THR A 173 9.91 -10.62 -6.16
N LEU A 174 9.78 -9.76 -5.13
CA LEU A 174 8.81 -9.94 -4.04
C LEU A 174 7.38 -10.05 -4.59
N ILE A 175 7.00 -9.10 -5.43
CA ILE A 175 5.67 -9.04 -6.04
C ILE A 175 5.36 -10.32 -6.83
N LYS A 176 6.32 -10.80 -7.62
CA LYS A 176 6.17 -12.04 -8.41
C LYS A 176 6.01 -13.29 -7.55
N ASN A 177 6.60 -13.34 -6.35
CA ASN A 177 6.58 -14.54 -5.51
C ASN A 177 5.41 -14.57 -4.52
N GLU A 178 4.89 -13.41 -4.15
CA GLU A 178 3.97 -13.28 -3.01
C GLU A 178 2.53 -12.95 -3.42
N ILE A 179 2.35 -12.41 -4.64
CA ILE A 179 1.04 -12.02 -5.17
C ILE A 179 0.55 -13.02 -6.23
N LEU A 180 1.47 -13.64 -6.99
CA LEU A 180 1.18 -14.70 -7.98
C LEU A 180 1.29 -16.09 -7.37
#